data_AF-G9KEE4-F1
#
_entry.id   AF-G9KEE4-F1
#
_cell.length_a   1.000
_cell.length_b   1.000
_cell.length_c   1.000
_cell.angle_alpha   90.00
_cell.angle_beta   90.00
_cell.angle_gamma   90.00
#
_symmetry.space_group_name_H-M   'P 1'
#
loop_
_entity.id
_entity.type
_entity.pdbx_description
1 polymer ?
#
loop_
_entity_poly.entity_id
_entity_poly.type
_entity_poly.pdbx_seq_one_letter_code
_entity_poly.pdbx_strand_id
1 'polypeptide(L)'
;RLREALKSQSPGEAEKPACPSPSAPPLTRSLVVGLGGELFLWDGDGGSFLVVRLRGGGAGEEPSLSQYQRLLCINPPLFEVYEVLLSPTQHHIALVGTKGLTVLELPKRWGKNSEFEGGKSTVNCSTTPVAERFLTSSPSLTLKHAAWYPSELLDPHVVLLTSDNVIRVYSLREPQTPARVIVLSEAEEESLILNKGRAYSASLGETAVAFDFGPLCAVPRSVFAQKGKGEVVAHPLYILCENGETFLTYISLAHSAGGVGKLLGPLPMHPAAEDNYGYDACAILCLPCVPNILVIATESGVLYHCVVLEGEEEDDQTSEKSWDSRADLVPSLYVFECVELELALTLAAGDDDPFDSDFSCPIRLHRDPKCPSRYHCTHEAGVHSVGLTWIHKLHKFLGSDEEDKDSLQELAAEQKCFVEHILCTKPLPC
;
A
#
# COMPACT_ATOMS: atom_id res chain seq x y z
N ARG A 1 77.85 -11.63 -30.33
CA ARG A 1 78.23 -10.20 -30.29
C ARG A 1 77.05 -9.44 -30.89
N LEU A 2 76.26 -8.62 -30.21
CA LEU A 2 76.23 -8.00 -28.88
C LEU A 2 74.72 -7.76 -28.63
N ARG A 3 74.15 -8.17 -27.48
CA ARG A 3 73.86 -7.32 -26.31
C ARG A 3 72.72 -6.31 -26.54
N GLU A 4 71.56 -6.58 -25.96
CA GLU A 4 71.11 -6.03 -24.65
C GLU A 4 70.50 -4.63 -24.80
N ALA A 5 69.19 -4.53 -24.59
CA ALA A 5 68.59 -3.50 -23.72
C ALA A 5 67.09 -3.77 -23.55
N LEU A 6 66.77 -4.60 -22.55
CA LEU A 6 65.54 -4.45 -21.79
C LEU A 6 65.58 -3.11 -21.02
N LYS A 7 64.47 -2.35 -21.06
CA LYS A 7 63.82 -1.62 -19.95
C LYS A 7 63.25 -0.26 -20.39
N SER A 8 61.93 -0.17 -20.48
CA SER A 8 61.09 0.82 -19.77
C SER A 8 59.62 0.65 -20.19
N GLN A 9 58.88 -0.15 -19.43
CA GLN A 9 57.42 -0.07 -19.40
C GLN A 9 57.05 1.12 -18.51
N SER A 10 56.25 2.05 -19.04
CA SER A 10 55.58 3.11 -18.29
C SER A 10 54.32 2.56 -17.60
N PRO A 11 53.99 2.97 -16.37
CA PRO A 11 52.86 2.42 -15.62
C PRO A 11 51.53 3.11 -15.99
N GLY A 12 50.52 2.27 -16.22
CA GLY A 12 49.10 2.42 -15.87
C GLY A 12 48.40 3.76 -16.13
N GLU A 13 47.58 3.81 -17.18
CA GLU A 13 46.37 4.64 -17.18
C GLU A 13 45.45 4.15 -16.07
N ALA A 14 45.24 4.99 -15.06
CA ALA A 14 44.30 4.72 -13.99
C ALA A 14 42.87 4.80 -14.53
N GLU A 15 42.12 3.70 -14.41
CA GLU A 15 40.68 3.68 -14.64
C GLU A 15 40.01 4.77 -13.81
N LYS A 16 39.29 5.66 -14.50
CA LYS A 16 38.43 6.66 -13.89
C LYS A 16 37.32 5.92 -13.12
N PRO A 17 37.06 6.21 -11.84
CA PRO A 17 36.01 5.53 -11.11
C PRO A 17 34.65 5.81 -11.76
N ALA A 18 33.89 4.75 -12.01
CA ALA A 18 32.51 4.84 -12.47
C ALA A 18 31.72 5.78 -11.55
N CYS A 19 30.97 6.71 -12.13
CA CYS A 19 30.01 7.51 -11.39
C CYS A 19 29.12 6.56 -10.59
N PRO A 20 28.90 6.79 -9.28
CA PRO A 20 27.92 6.02 -8.54
C PRO A 20 26.57 6.21 -9.24
N SER A 21 25.88 5.09 -9.50
CA SER A 21 24.46 5.10 -9.84
C SER A 21 23.73 6.02 -8.87
N PRO A 22 22.76 6.84 -9.32
CA PRO A 22 21.97 7.64 -8.41
C PRO A 22 21.40 6.70 -7.34
N SER A 23 21.77 6.95 -6.08
CA SER A 23 21.21 6.23 -4.94
C SER A 23 19.70 6.43 -5.01
N ALA A 24 18.94 5.33 -4.99
CA ALA A 24 17.48 5.40 -4.89
C ALA A 24 17.10 6.41 -3.79
N PRO A 25 16.09 7.27 -4.02
CA PRO A 25 15.69 8.25 -3.02
C PRO A 25 15.38 7.56 -1.69
N PRO A 26 15.72 8.19 -0.54
CA PRO A 26 15.49 7.59 0.76
C PRO A 26 13.99 7.29 0.93
N LEU A 27 13.67 6.03 1.20
CA LEU A 27 12.29 5.61 1.45
C LEU A 27 11.73 6.36 2.68
N THR A 28 10.58 7.02 2.50
CA THR A 28 9.79 7.60 3.60
C THR A 28 9.59 6.55 4.69
N ARG A 29 9.74 6.92 5.96
CA ARG A 29 9.65 5.97 7.09
C ARG A 29 8.36 6.20 7.88
N SER A 30 7.67 5.11 8.22
CA SER A 30 6.49 5.09 9.09
C SER A 30 6.79 4.17 10.27
N LEU A 31 7.45 4.71 11.29
CA LEU A 31 8.01 3.93 12.41
C LEU A 31 7.21 4.09 13.71
N VAL A 32 6.00 4.63 13.60
CA VAL A 32 5.17 5.01 14.75
C VAL A 32 3.77 4.43 14.60
N VAL A 33 3.26 3.78 15.65
CA VAL A 33 1.83 3.39 15.72
C VAL A 33 1.19 3.89 17.01
N GLY A 34 -0.10 4.23 16.94
CA GLY A 34 -0.92 4.54 18.11
C GLY A 34 -1.80 3.35 18.49
N LEU A 35 -1.89 3.04 19.78
CA LEU A 35 -2.81 2.03 20.31
C LEU A 35 -3.31 2.43 21.70
N GLY A 36 -4.63 2.53 21.88
CA GLY A 36 -5.25 2.69 23.20
C GLY A 36 -4.83 3.94 24.00
N GLY A 37 -4.32 4.99 23.34
CA GLY A 37 -3.78 6.19 24.00
C GLY A 37 -2.28 6.13 24.33
N GLU A 38 -1.58 5.11 23.83
CA GLU A 38 -0.14 4.97 23.86
C GLU A 38 0.43 5.12 22.45
N LEU A 39 1.67 5.61 22.37
CA LEU A 39 2.45 5.74 21.15
C LEU A 39 3.60 4.74 21.20
N PHE A 40 3.76 3.98 20.12
CA PHE A 40 4.81 3.00 19.95
C PHE A 40 5.77 3.54 18.90
N LEU A 41 7.02 3.77 19.27
CA LEU A 41 8.09 4.22 18.38
C LEU A 41 9.10 3.09 18.20
N TRP A 42 9.35 2.69 16.95
CA TRP A 42 10.40 1.71 16.64
C TRP A 42 11.79 2.35 16.78
N ASP A 43 12.62 1.77 17.63
CA ASP A 43 14.04 2.07 17.79
C ASP A 43 14.85 0.96 17.12
N GLY A 44 15.37 1.25 15.92
CA GLY A 44 16.13 0.30 15.11
C GLY A 44 17.48 -0.08 15.72
N ASP A 45 18.16 0.87 16.37
CA ASP A 45 19.46 0.62 17.02
C ASP A 45 19.29 -0.27 18.26
N GLY A 46 18.21 -0.05 19.01
CA GLY A 46 17.85 -0.85 20.17
C GLY A 46 17.12 -2.16 19.86
N GLY A 47 16.68 -2.38 18.61
CA GLY A 47 15.85 -3.52 18.23
C GLY A 47 14.58 -3.63 19.08
N SER A 48 13.93 -2.50 19.38
CA SER A 48 12.86 -2.44 20.38
C SER A 48 11.81 -1.37 20.06
N PHE A 49 10.62 -1.48 20.64
CA PHE A 49 9.68 -0.35 20.68
C PHE A 49 9.80 0.43 21.98
N LEU A 50 9.76 1.76 21.87
CA LEU A 50 9.55 2.67 22.99
C LEU A 50 8.06 2.97 23.09
N VAL A 51 7.45 2.65 24.22
CA VAL A 51 6.02 2.85 24.46
C VAL A 51 5.83 4.03 25.42
N VAL A 52 5.24 5.10 24.89
CA VAL A 52 4.97 6.33 25.63
C VAL A 52 3.47 6.46 25.83
N ARG A 53 3.03 6.74 27.07
CA ARG A 53 1.62 6.99 27.37
C ARG A 53 1.29 8.46 27.16
N LEU A 54 0.27 8.74 26.35
CA LEU A 54 -0.16 10.12 26.07
C LEU A 54 -1.17 10.64 27.10
N ARG A 55 -1.83 9.76 27.85
CA ARG A 55 -2.79 10.14 28.90
C ARG A 55 -2.20 9.92 30.30
N GLY A 56 -1.98 11.00 31.05
CA GLY A 56 -1.57 10.94 32.45
C GLY A 56 -2.60 10.22 33.32
N GLY A 57 -2.14 9.32 34.20
CA GLY A 57 -3.00 8.63 35.15
C GLY A 57 -3.34 9.53 36.34
N GLY A 58 -4.27 10.47 36.18
CA GLY A 58 -4.82 11.28 37.26
C GLY A 58 -4.84 12.78 36.98
N ALA A 59 -5.85 13.48 37.51
CA ALA A 59 -6.04 14.92 37.35
C ALA A 59 -4.85 15.72 37.90
N GLY A 60 -4.00 16.26 37.01
CA GLY A 60 -3.07 17.34 37.32
C GLY A 60 -1.57 17.04 37.19
N GLU A 61 -1.14 15.80 36.94
CA GLU A 61 0.27 15.51 36.63
C GLU A 61 0.43 15.30 35.12
N GLU A 62 1.21 16.17 34.47
CA GLU A 62 1.62 15.92 33.08
C GLU A 62 2.50 14.67 33.04
N PRO A 63 2.21 13.70 32.14
CA PRO A 63 3.05 12.52 32.01
C PRO A 63 4.46 12.96 31.60
N SER A 64 5.47 12.62 32.41
CA SER A 64 6.85 12.88 32.04
C SER A 64 7.21 12.05 30.80
N LEU A 65 7.67 12.69 29.72
CA LEU A 65 8.14 11.99 28.51
C LEU A 65 9.32 11.03 28.79
N SER A 66 9.95 11.14 29.98
CA SER A 66 10.97 10.22 30.49
C SER A 66 10.43 8.87 30.94
N GLN A 67 9.11 8.70 31.09
CA GLN A 67 8.50 7.44 31.53
C GLN A 67 7.96 6.66 30.33
N TYR A 68 8.75 5.70 29.85
CA TYR A 68 8.38 4.79 28.77
C TYR A 68 8.64 3.33 29.16
N GLN A 69 7.90 2.40 28.58
CA GLN A 69 8.24 0.97 28.61
C GLN A 69 8.98 0.61 27.32
N ARG A 70 10.02 -0.23 27.43
CA ARG A 70 10.76 -0.77 26.28
C ARG A 70 10.26 -2.18 25.99
N LEU A 71 9.76 -2.40 24.77
CA LEU A 71 9.39 -3.72 24.27
C LEU A 71 10.54 -4.26 23.41
N LEU A 72 11.39 -5.09 23.98
CA LEU A 72 12.60 -5.62 23.36
C LEU A 72 12.28 -6.85 22.51
N CYS A 73 12.64 -6.84 21.24
CA CYS A 73 12.53 -8.02 20.38
C CYS A 73 13.53 -9.08 20.83
N ILE A 74 13.06 -10.30 21.16
CA ILE A 74 13.97 -11.42 21.49
C ILE A 74 14.84 -11.76 20.27
N ASN A 75 14.24 -11.78 19.07
CA ASN A 75 14.94 -11.92 17.81
C ASN A 75 14.65 -10.67 16.96
N PRO A 76 15.50 -9.63 17.01
CA PRO A 76 15.27 -8.42 16.24
C PRO A 76 15.37 -8.69 14.72
N PRO A 77 14.67 -7.90 13.88
CA PRO A 77 14.79 -8.00 12.43
C PRO A 77 16.24 -7.87 11.95
N LEU A 78 16.63 -8.68 10.97
CA LEU A 78 17.96 -8.63 10.34
C LEU A 78 18.02 -7.68 9.13
N PHE A 79 17.02 -6.82 9.00
CA PHE A 79 16.84 -5.88 7.91
C PHE A 79 16.41 -4.52 8.45
N GLU A 80 16.62 -3.47 7.66
CA GLU A 80 16.15 -2.13 8.01
C GLU A 80 14.62 -2.04 7.90
N VAL A 81 13.99 -1.67 9.01
CA VAL A 81 12.55 -1.45 9.09
C VAL A 81 12.25 -0.03 8.59
N TYR A 82 11.36 0.10 7.61
CA TYR A 82 10.88 1.40 7.13
C TYR A 82 9.40 1.63 7.46
N GLU A 83 8.66 0.58 7.83
CA GLU A 83 7.24 0.66 8.11
C GLU A 83 6.83 -0.29 9.24
N VAL A 84 5.91 0.16 10.08
CA VAL A 84 5.28 -0.64 11.12
C VAL A 84 3.76 -0.63 10.99
N LEU A 85 3.14 -1.81 11.06
CA LEU A 85 1.70 -1.98 10.84
C LEU A 85 1.05 -2.72 12.01
N LEU A 86 0.07 -2.10 12.65
CA LEU A 86 -0.72 -2.73 13.70
C LEU A 86 -1.74 -3.71 13.11
N SER A 87 -1.86 -4.91 13.69
CA SER A 87 -2.85 -5.90 13.23
C SER A 87 -4.29 -5.44 13.52
N PRO A 88 -5.29 -5.91 12.75
CA PRO A 88 -6.70 -5.61 13.02
C PRO A 88 -7.13 -5.95 14.45
N THR A 89 -6.63 -7.08 14.97
CA THR A 89 -6.85 -7.54 16.34
C THR A 89 -6.05 -6.78 17.41
N GLN A 90 -5.18 -5.85 17.02
CA GLN A 90 -4.36 -5.01 17.91
C GLN A 90 -3.46 -5.79 18.88
N HIS A 91 -3.07 -7.01 18.50
CA HIS A 91 -2.20 -7.89 19.28
C HIS A 91 -0.83 -8.11 18.63
N HIS A 92 -0.65 -7.69 17.39
CA HIS A 92 0.60 -7.88 16.66
C HIS A 92 1.02 -6.59 15.95
N ILE A 93 2.32 -6.39 15.81
CA ILE A 93 2.89 -5.31 14.99
C ILE A 93 3.80 -5.95 13.95
N ALA A 94 3.53 -5.71 12.67
CA ALA A 94 4.43 -6.10 11.60
C ALA A 94 5.53 -5.04 11.45
N LEU A 95 6.78 -5.48 11.42
CA LEU A 95 8.00 -4.74 11.13
C LEU A 95 8.37 -5.04 9.68
N VAL A 96 8.21 -4.05 8.81
CA VAL A 96 8.32 -4.19 7.35
C VAL A 96 9.60 -3.52 6.85
N GLY A 97 10.37 -4.25 6.06
CA GLY A 97 11.57 -3.76 5.38
C GLY A 97 11.65 -4.28 3.95
N THR A 98 12.52 -3.70 3.12
CA THR A 98 12.59 -4.06 1.68
C THR A 98 13.12 -5.47 1.46
N LYS A 99 13.75 -6.06 2.47
CA LYS A 99 14.36 -7.39 2.46
C LYS A 99 13.73 -8.38 3.43
N GLY A 100 12.66 -7.99 4.13
CA GLY A 100 12.08 -8.87 5.15
C GLY A 100 10.81 -8.33 5.79
N LEU A 101 10.08 -9.24 6.43
CA LEU A 101 8.99 -8.91 7.33
C LEU A 101 9.12 -9.75 8.60
N THR A 102 8.94 -9.12 9.76
CA THR A 102 8.92 -9.78 11.06
C THR A 102 7.73 -9.30 11.86
N VAL A 103 7.00 -10.19 12.50
CA VAL A 103 5.85 -9.82 13.33
C VAL A 103 6.21 -9.91 14.80
N LEU A 104 6.04 -8.81 15.53
CA LEU A 104 6.13 -8.77 16.98
C LEU A 104 4.76 -9.06 17.61
N GLU A 105 4.72 -9.96 18.59
CA GLU A 105 3.54 -10.20 19.42
C GLU A 105 3.55 -9.24 20.62
N LEU A 106 2.46 -8.49 20.79
CA LEU A 106 2.33 -7.56 21.90
C LEU A 106 2.13 -8.33 23.22
N PRO A 107 2.86 -7.97 24.29
CA PRO A 107 2.78 -8.68 25.55
C PRO A 107 1.44 -8.45 26.25
N LYS A 108 1.08 -9.36 27.17
CA LYS A 108 -0.14 -9.24 27.97
C LYS A 108 -0.07 -8.03 28.89
N ARG A 109 -1.20 -7.35 29.04
CA ARG A 109 -1.38 -6.22 29.96
C ARG A 109 -2.00 -6.70 31.27
N TRP A 110 -1.45 -6.24 32.40
CA TRP A 110 -2.01 -6.46 33.74
C TRP A 110 -1.39 -5.47 34.74
N GLY A 111 -1.94 -5.37 35.95
CA GLY A 111 -1.43 -4.47 36.99
C GLY A 111 -2.03 -3.05 36.94
N LYS A 112 -1.38 -2.10 37.63
CA LYS A 112 -1.84 -0.72 37.72
C LYS A 112 -1.71 -0.04 36.35
N ASN A 113 -2.68 0.80 35.98
CA ASN A 113 -2.69 1.55 34.71
C ASN A 113 -2.71 0.71 33.40
N SER A 114 -3.01 -0.59 33.48
CA SER A 114 -3.06 -1.50 32.30
C SER A 114 -1.73 -1.58 31.51
N GLU A 115 -0.61 -1.51 32.24
CA GLU A 115 0.74 -1.58 31.69
C GLU A 115 1.11 -2.99 31.19
N PHE A 116 2.09 -3.05 30.29
CA PHE A 116 2.64 -4.32 29.84
C PHE A 116 3.35 -5.05 30.98
N GLU A 117 3.05 -6.33 31.13
CA GLU A 117 3.61 -7.22 32.14
C GLU A 117 3.65 -6.65 33.58
N GLY A 118 2.64 -5.87 34.00
CA GLY A 118 2.61 -5.32 35.35
C GLY A 118 3.47 -4.08 35.58
N GLY A 119 3.91 -3.40 34.51
CA GLY A 119 4.66 -2.13 34.61
C GLY A 119 6.19 -2.29 34.60
N LYS A 120 6.71 -3.40 34.09
CA LYS A 120 8.16 -3.57 33.91
C LYS A 120 8.71 -2.51 32.95
N SER A 121 9.87 -1.96 33.26
CA SER A 121 10.55 -0.98 32.39
C SER A 121 10.94 -1.57 31.04
N THR A 122 11.37 -2.83 31.02
CA THR A 122 11.68 -3.59 29.81
C THR A 122 10.90 -4.90 29.79
N VAL A 123 10.26 -5.18 28.67
CA VAL A 123 9.47 -6.39 28.42
C VAL A 123 10.02 -7.08 27.18
N ASN A 124 10.25 -8.38 27.26
CA ASN A 124 10.71 -9.16 26.12
C ASN A 124 9.52 -9.59 25.27
N CYS A 125 9.61 -9.35 23.97
CA CYS A 125 8.55 -9.66 23.01
C CYS A 125 8.99 -10.76 22.05
N SER A 126 8.08 -11.70 21.83
CA SER A 126 8.24 -12.73 20.82
C SER A 126 8.16 -12.11 19.43
N THR A 127 9.01 -12.58 18.53
CA THR A 127 9.03 -12.16 17.13
C THR A 127 9.02 -13.38 16.21
N THR A 128 8.21 -13.29 15.15
CA THR A 128 8.04 -14.33 14.15
C THR A 128 8.46 -13.77 12.79
N PRO A 129 9.60 -14.20 12.23
CA PRO A 129 9.99 -13.79 10.88
C PRO A 129 9.08 -14.48 9.85
N VAL A 130 8.62 -13.72 8.86
CA VAL A 130 7.70 -14.20 7.81
C VAL A 130 8.44 -14.27 6.48
N ALA A 131 8.27 -15.38 5.76
CA ALA A 131 8.90 -15.65 4.48
C ALA A 131 10.44 -15.48 4.48
N GLU A 132 11.08 -15.63 5.64
CA GLU A 132 12.49 -15.32 5.87
C GLU A 132 13.40 -16.04 4.89
N ARG A 133 13.21 -17.35 4.73
CA ARG A 133 14.01 -18.17 3.81
C ARG A 133 13.80 -17.73 2.36
N PHE A 134 12.56 -17.41 1.99
CA PHE A 134 12.21 -16.98 0.64
C PHE A 134 12.87 -15.64 0.28
N LEU A 135 12.77 -14.65 1.17
CA LEU A 135 13.34 -13.32 0.97
C LEU A 135 14.88 -13.32 1.06
N THR A 136 15.46 -14.10 1.97
CA THR A 136 16.92 -14.16 2.16
C THR A 136 17.64 -14.95 1.05
N SER A 137 17.00 -16.00 0.51
CA SER A 137 17.58 -16.83 -0.55
C SER A 137 17.64 -16.15 -1.92
N SER A 138 16.86 -15.09 -2.12
CA SER A 138 16.70 -14.42 -3.41
C SER A 138 17.18 -12.97 -3.32
N PRO A 139 18.47 -12.66 -3.56
CA PRO A 139 19.03 -11.34 -3.27
C PRO A 139 18.41 -10.21 -4.11
N SER A 140 17.91 -10.51 -5.31
CA SER A 140 17.22 -9.57 -6.20
C SER A 140 15.76 -9.33 -5.85
N LEU A 141 15.16 -10.19 -5.02
CA LEU A 141 13.79 -10.03 -4.58
C LEU A 141 13.70 -8.90 -3.54
N THR A 142 12.68 -8.07 -3.66
CA THR A 142 12.35 -7.02 -2.68
C THR A 142 10.88 -7.09 -2.34
N LEU A 143 10.57 -6.73 -1.10
CA LEU A 143 9.20 -6.47 -0.65
C LEU A 143 8.85 -5.04 -1.08
N LYS A 144 7.80 -4.90 -1.92
CA LYS A 144 7.29 -3.62 -2.41
C LYS A 144 6.22 -3.06 -1.48
N HIS A 145 5.25 -3.88 -1.11
CA HIS A 145 4.13 -3.48 -0.26
C HIS A 145 3.70 -4.61 0.67
N ALA A 146 3.20 -4.27 1.85
CA ALA A 146 2.69 -5.23 2.82
C ALA A 146 1.46 -4.67 3.55
N ALA A 147 0.49 -5.53 3.83
CA ALA A 147 -0.66 -5.18 4.66
C ALA A 147 -1.15 -6.38 5.46
N TRP A 148 -1.94 -6.13 6.50
CA TRP A 148 -2.68 -7.18 7.18
C TRP A 148 -3.91 -7.58 6.36
N TYR A 149 -4.23 -8.88 6.33
CA TYR A 149 -5.55 -9.31 5.87
C TYR A 149 -6.61 -8.74 6.83
N PRO A 150 -7.66 -8.06 6.33
CA PRO A 150 -8.60 -7.29 7.16
C PRO A 150 -9.63 -8.18 7.87
N SER A 151 -9.17 -9.09 8.72
CA SER A 151 -10.03 -9.97 9.50
C SER A 151 -9.67 -9.96 10.98
N GLU A 152 -10.69 -9.82 11.82
CA GLU A 152 -10.58 -9.97 13.28
C GLU A 152 -10.97 -11.37 13.76
N LEU A 153 -11.64 -12.16 12.92
CA LEU A 153 -12.21 -13.46 13.29
C LEU A 153 -11.26 -14.63 12.97
N LEU A 154 -10.41 -14.45 11.96
CA LEU A 154 -9.41 -15.41 11.57
C LEU A 154 -8.11 -15.15 12.31
N ASP A 155 -7.24 -16.15 12.30
CA ASP A 155 -5.87 -15.94 12.73
C ASP A 155 -5.19 -14.85 11.88
N PRO A 156 -4.18 -14.16 12.43
CA PRO A 156 -3.56 -13.06 11.70
C PRO A 156 -2.86 -13.58 10.44
N HIS A 157 -3.15 -12.91 9.33
CA HIS A 157 -2.48 -13.13 8.05
C HIS A 157 -1.87 -11.82 7.57
N VAL A 158 -0.67 -11.92 7.01
CA VAL A 158 0.00 -10.80 6.31
C VAL A 158 0.00 -11.08 4.83
N VAL A 159 -0.14 -10.02 4.04
CA VAL A 159 -0.19 -10.05 2.58
C VAL A 159 0.97 -9.24 2.06
N LEU A 160 1.78 -9.85 1.19
CA LEU A 160 3.03 -9.30 0.70
C LEU A 160 2.97 -9.16 -0.82
N LEU A 161 3.31 -8.00 -1.34
CA LEU A 161 3.61 -7.78 -2.76
C LEU A 161 5.11 -7.68 -2.94
N THR A 162 5.68 -8.54 -3.77
CA THR A 162 7.12 -8.59 -4.03
C THR A 162 7.47 -8.19 -5.46
N SER A 163 8.74 -7.86 -5.70
CA SER A 163 9.23 -7.39 -7.01
C SER A 163 9.15 -8.39 -8.17
N ASP A 164 8.79 -9.65 -7.89
CA ASP A 164 8.44 -10.63 -8.91
C ASP A 164 6.98 -10.53 -9.40
N ASN A 165 6.26 -9.46 -9.02
CA ASN A 165 4.87 -9.17 -9.39
C ASN A 165 3.89 -10.25 -8.91
N VAL A 166 4.08 -10.69 -7.67
CA VAL A 166 3.26 -11.73 -7.03
C VAL A 166 2.82 -11.27 -5.65
N ILE A 167 1.53 -11.43 -5.36
CA ILE A 167 0.96 -11.23 -4.04
C ILE A 167 0.90 -12.57 -3.30
N ARG A 168 1.42 -12.60 -2.07
CA ARG A 168 1.49 -13.81 -1.23
C ARG A 168 0.84 -13.55 0.11
N VAL A 169 -0.05 -14.44 0.53
CA VAL A 169 -0.72 -14.38 1.83
C VAL A 169 -0.06 -15.40 2.75
N TYR A 170 0.45 -14.97 3.90
CA TYR A 170 1.08 -15.84 4.90
C TYR A 170 0.25 -15.86 6.17
N SER A 171 0.04 -17.05 6.74
CA SER A 171 -0.53 -17.21 8.07
C SER A 171 0.59 -17.16 9.11
N LEU A 172 0.37 -16.50 10.25
CA LEU A 172 1.34 -16.56 11.34
C LEU A 172 1.49 -17.96 11.96
N ARG A 173 0.56 -18.88 11.68
CA ARG A 173 0.73 -20.31 12.04
C ARG A 173 1.79 -21.02 11.20
N GLU A 174 1.90 -20.66 9.93
CA GLU A 174 2.85 -21.25 8.98
C GLU A 174 3.62 -20.13 8.26
N PRO A 175 4.46 -19.36 8.98
CA PRO A 175 4.99 -18.09 8.50
C PRO A 175 5.99 -18.22 7.34
N GLN A 176 6.43 -19.44 7.02
CA GLN A 176 7.43 -19.70 5.96
C GLN A 176 6.79 -20.20 4.66
N THR A 177 5.52 -20.59 4.67
CA THR A 177 4.80 -21.13 3.51
C THR A 177 3.60 -20.24 3.21
N PRO A 178 3.45 -19.72 1.99
CA PRO A 178 2.29 -18.90 1.66
C PRO A 178 1.02 -19.75 1.67
N ALA A 179 -0.01 -19.29 2.38
CA ALA A 179 -1.35 -19.86 2.36
C ALA A 179 -2.03 -19.63 1.00
N ARG A 180 -1.75 -18.50 0.34
CA ARG A 180 -2.21 -18.15 -1.02
C ARG A 180 -1.13 -17.43 -1.81
N VAL A 181 -1.15 -17.62 -3.12
CA VAL A 181 -0.26 -16.97 -4.08
C VAL A 181 -1.12 -16.47 -5.25
N ILE A 182 -0.96 -15.21 -5.61
CA ILE A 182 -1.68 -14.53 -6.69
C ILE A 182 -0.61 -13.99 -7.64
N VAL A 183 -0.52 -14.58 -8.82
CA VAL A 183 0.41 -14.14 -9.88
C VAL A 183 -0.30 -13.09 -10.71
N LEU A 184 0.33 -11.92 -10.87
CA LEU A 184 -0.29 -10.77 -11.54
C LEU A 184 0.11 -10.64 -13.01
N SER A 185 1.22 -11.27 -13.42
CA SER A 185 1.60 -11.36 -14.82
C SER A 185 0.87 -12.52 -15.49
N GLU A 186 0.28 -12.29 -16.67
CA GLU A 186 -0.07 -13.38 -17.56
C GLU A 186 1.21 -14.13 -17.92
N ALA A 187 1.39 -15.32 -17.36
CA ALA A 187 2.26 -16.28 -18.02
C ALA A 187 1.48 -16.71 -19.26
N GLU A 188 1.71 -16.03 -20.39
CA GLU A 188 1.41 -16.61 -21.69
C GLU A 188 1.94 -18.06 -21.64
N GLU A 189 1.06 -19.04 -21.85
CA GLU A 189 1.41 -20.45 -21.92
C GLU A 189 2.29 -20.69 -23.16
N GLU A 190 3.49 -20.14 -23.22
CA GLU A 190 4.44 -20.47 -24.28
C GLU A 190 5.89 -20.28 -23.81
N SER A 191 6.47 -21.41 -23.41
CA SER A 191 7.88 -21.73 -23.54
C SER A 191 8.89 -21.15 -22.54
N LEU A 192 9.84 -22.01 -22.21
CA LEU A 192 10.92 -21.90 -21.24
C LEU A 192 11.99 -20.85 -21.60
N ILE A 193 11.62 -19.58 -21.84
CA ILE A 193 12.59 -18.53 -22.18
C ILE A 193 12.56 -17.40 -21.15
N LEU A 194 13.50 -17.52 -20.20
CA LEU A 194 14.28 -16.49 -19.49
C LEU A 194 13.61 -15.14 -19.17
N ASN A 195 13.71 -14.73 -17.90
CA ASN A 195 13.88 -13.39 -17.25
C ASN A 195 13.82 -12.04 -18.03
N LYS A 196 13.83 -12.00 -19.37
CA LYS A 196 13.70 -10.83 -20.22
C LYS A 196 12.28 -10.23 -20.21
N GLY A 197 11.24 -11.04 -20.05
CA GLY A 197 9.86 -10.54 -19.95
C GLY A 197 9.63 -9.59 -18.77
N ARG A 198 10.31 -9.84 -17.63
CA ARG A 198 10.19 -9.01 -16.40
C ARG A 198 10.76 -7.61 -16.55
N ALA A 199 11.86 -7.46 -17.30
CA ALA A 199 12.46 -6.15 -17.53
C ALA A 199 11.59 -5.29 -18.46
N TYR A 200 10.91 -5.93 -19.41
CA TYR A 200 10.03 -5.26 -20.35
C TYR A 200 8.76 -4.74 -19.67
N SER A 201 8.06 -5.59 -18.90
CA SER A 201 6.86 -5.17 -18.16
C SER A 201 7.16 -4.07 -17.12
N ALA A 202 8.31 -4.15 -16.44
CA ALA A 202 8.78 -3.06 -15.57
C ALA A 202 9.05 -1.76 -16.33
N SER A 203 9.57 -1.83 -17.56
CA SER A 203 9.79 -0.64 -18.40
C SER A 203 8.48 -0.03 -18.92
N LEU A 204 7.40 -0.84 -18.95
CA LEU A 204 6.04 -0.41 -19.30
C LEU A 204 5.18 -0.07 -18.08
N GLY A 205 5.74 -0.04 -16.87
CA GLY A 205 4.97 0.24 -15.65
C GLY A 205 3.89 -0.80 -15.32
N GLU A 206 3.90 -1.97 -15.96
CA GLU A 206 2.93 -3.06 -15.76
C GLU A 206 3.23 -3.87 -14.48
N THR A 207 4.03 -3.31 -13.57
CA THR A 207 4.35 -3.95 -12.29
C THR A 207 3.52 -3.34 -11.18
N ALA A 208 2.90 -4.20 -10.37
CA ALA A 208 2.17 -3.75 -9.21
C ALA A 208 3.10 -3.01 -8.24
N VAL A 209 2.60 -1.89 -7.71
CA VAL A 209 3.27 -1.01 -6.75
C VAL A 209 2.58 -1.05 -5.39
N ALA A 210 1.26 -1.15 -5.36
CA ALA A 210 0.46 -1.11 -4.15
C ALA A 210 -0.82 -1.93 -4.30
N PHE A 211 -1.45 -2.27 -3.18
CA PHE A 211 -2.76 -2.89 -3.16
C PHE A 211 -3.52 -2.44 -1.91
N ASP A 212 -4.85 -2.48 -1.96
CA ASP A 212 -5.67 -2.26 -0.76
C ASP A 212 -6.97 -3.08 -0.79
N PHE A 213 -7.46 -3.41 0.40
CA PHE A 213 -8.68 -4.18 0.59
C PHE A 213 -9.90 -3.27 0.72
N GLY A 214 -10.96 -3.59 -0.02
CA GLY A 214 -12.27 -3.01 0.23
C GLY A 214 -13.06 -3.78 1.30
N PRO A 215 -14.27 -3.28 1.63
CA PRO A 215 -15.14 -3.88 2.63
C PRO A 215 -15.56 -5.30 2.24
N LEU A 216 -15.85 -6.12 3.24
CA LEU A 216 -16.30 -7.49 3.05
C LEU A 216 -17.64 -7.50 2.32
N CYS A 217 -17.74 -8.25 1.23
CA CYS A 217 -18.96 -8.33 0.41
C CYS A 217 -19.30 -9.78 0.05
N ALA A 218 -20.56 -10.01 -0.28
CA ALA A 218 -21.03 -11.28 -0.81
C ALA A 218 -20.83 -11.27 -2.33
N VAL A 219 -20.07 -12.24 -2.84
CA VAL A 219 -19.79 -12.36 -4.28
C VAL A 219 -20.23 -13.72 -4.81
N PRO A 220 -20.68 -13.79 -6.08
CA PRO A 220 -21.02 -15.07 -6.69
C PRO A 220 -19.85 -16.05 -6.68
N ARG A 221 -20.13 -17.34 -6.42
CA ARG A 221 -19.11 -18.41 -6.48
C ARG A 221 -18.39 -18.53 -7.83
N SER A 222 -18.99 -18.04 -8.91
CA SER A 222 -18.37 -18.00 -10.23
C SER A 222 -17.08 -17.17 -10.26
N VAL A 223 -16.98 -16.14 -9.42
CA VAL A 223 -15.76 -15.32 -9.27
C VAL A 223 -14.55 -16.18 -8.87
N PHE A 224 -14.78 -17.28 -8.15
CA PHE A 224 -13.76 -18.24 -7.72
C PHE A 224 -13.58 -19.43 -8.67
N ALA A 225 -14.11 -19.35 -9.91
CA ALA A 225 -14.19 -20.45 -10.86
C ALA A 225 -14.84 -21.72 -10.28
N GLN A 226 -15.69 -21.58 -9.26
CA GLN A 226 -16.39 -22.68 -8.60
C GLN A 226 -17.77 -22.90 -9.23
N LYS A 227 -18.07 -24.17 -9.57
CA LYS A 227 -19.40 -24.56 -10.03
C LYS A 227 -20.37 -24.63 -8.85
N GLY A 228 -21.47 -23.88 -8.92
CA GLY A 228 -22.55 -23.94 -7.93
C GLY A 228 -23.38 -22.65 -7.91
N LYS A 229 -24.59 -22.73 -7.35
CA LYS A 229 -25.39 -21.55 -6.99
C LYS A 229 -25.01 -21.12 -5.57
N GLY A 230 -24.99 -19.82 -5.32
CA GLY A 230 -24.73 -19.23 -4.01
C GLY A 230 -23.57 -18.23 -4.01
N GLU A 231 -23.45 -17.52 -2.90
CA GLU A 231 -22.48 -16.47 -2.67
C GLU A 231 -21.40 -16.94 -1.69
N VAL A 232 -20.22 -16.33 -1.79
CA VAL A 232 -19.11 -16.47 -0.86
C VAL A 232 -18.75 -15.08 -0.37
N VAL A 233 -18.49 -15.00 0.93
CA VAL A 233 -18.09 -13.76 1.56
C VAL A 233 -16.57 -13.60 1.37
N ALA A 234 -16.17 -12.49 0.75
CA ALA A 234 -14.79 -12.22 0.37
C ALA A 234 -14.47 -10.72 0.46
N HIS A 235 -13.20 -10.39 0.58
CA HIS A 235 -12.73 -9.01 0.44
C HIS A 235 -12.31 -8.76 -1.00
N PRO A 236 -12.75 -7.67 -1.64
CA PRO A 236 -12.13 -7.17 -2.86
C PRO A 236 -10.71 -6.70 -2.52
N LEU A 237 -9.75 -7.08 -3.35
CA LEU A 237 -8.37 -6.64 -3.32
C LEU A 237 -8.10 -5.86 -4.61
N TYR A 238 -7.96 -4.55 -4.48
CA TYR A 238 -7.57 -3.66 -5.57
C TYR A 238 -6.07 -3.60 -5.65
N ILE A 239 -5.52 -3.71 -6.86
CA ILE A 239 -4.08 -3.82 -7.11
C ILE A 239 -3.73 -2.74 -8.12
N LEU A 240 -2.81 -1.85 -7.76
CA LEU A 240 -2.37 -0.74 -8.59
C LEU A 240 -1.02 -1.07 -9.22
N CYS A 241 -0.92 -0.89 -10.54
CA CYS A 241 0.31 -0.90 -11.31
C CYS A 241 0.90 0.50 -11.43
N GLU A 242 2.22 0.56 -11.66
CA GLU A 242 2.98 1.80 -11.83
C GLU A 242 2.48 2.66 -13.00
N ASN A 243 1.97 2.01 -14.06
CA ASN A 243 1.35 2.65 -15.23
C ASN A 243 -0.07 3.23 -14.97
N GLY A 244 -0.57 3.16 -13.74
CA GLY A 244 -1.92 3.60 -13.35
C GLY A 244 -3.02 2.56 -13.55
N GLU A 245 -2.73 1.42 -14.18
CA GLU A 245 -3.72 0.35 -14.32
C GLU A 245 -4.10 -0.23 -12.96
N THR A 246 -5.40 -0.43 -12.76
CA THR A 246 -5.94 -1.05 -11.54
C THR A 246 -6.55 -2.40 -11.89
N PHE A 247 -6.25 -3.42 -11.09
CA PHE A 247 -6.86 -4.75 -11.17
C PHE A 247 -7.65 -5.05 -9.90
N LEU A 248 -8.59 -5.98 -9.98
CA LEU A 248 -9.43 -6.43 -8.87
C LEU A 248 -9.40 -7.96 -8.79
N THR A 249 -9.21 -8.49 -7.60
CA THR A 249 -9.51 -9.90 -7.29
C THR A 249 -10.26 -9.98 -5.97
N TYR A 250 -10.82 -11.15 -5.65
CA TYR A 250 -11.55 -11.37 -4.41
C TYR A 250 -10.84 -12.44 -3.57
N ILE A 251 -10.63 -12.16 -2.29
CA ILE A 251 -9.90 -13.06 -1.39
C ILE A 251 -10.80 -13.50 -0.24
N SER A 252 -10.97 -14.81 -0.11
CA SER A 252 -11.65 -15.47 1.01
C SER A 252 -10.72 -16.48 1.67
N LEU A 253 -10.33 -16.22 2.92
CA LEU A 253 -9.53 -17.15 3.72
C LEU A 253 -10.40 -18.07 4.61
N ALA A 254 -11.71 -17.85 4.67
CA ALA A 254 -12.63 -18.60 5.54
C ALA A 254 -12.91 -20.03 5.03
N HIS A 255 -12.70 -20.31 3.75
CA HIS A 255 -13.04 -21.59 3.12
C HIS A 255 -11.80 -22.29 2.54
N SER A 256 -11.72 -23.61 2.74
CA SER A 256 -10.56 -24.43 2.34
C SER A 256 -10.48 -24.70 0.83
N ALA A 257 -11.58 -24.51 0.07
CA ALA A 257 -11.61 -24.65 -1.39
C ALA A 257 -11.73 -23.29 -2.07
N GLY A 258 -10.75 -22.95 -2.94
CA GLY A 258 -10.75 -21.77 -3.83
C GLY A 258 -10.89 -20.42 -3.12
N GLY A 259 -9.83 -19.97 -2.45
CA GLY A 259 -9.84 -18.73 -1.65
C GLY A 259 -9.42 -17.45 -2.38
N VAL A 260 -9.16 -17.53 -3.69
CA VAL A 260 -8.77 -16.38 -4.53
C VAL A 260 -9.60 -16.43 -5.81
N GLY A 261 -10.23 -15.31 -6.14
CA GLY A 261 -11.03 -15.13 -7.34
C GLY A 261 -10.17 -14.91 -8.58
N LYS A 262 -10.80 -14.96 -9.75
CA LYS A 262 -10.16 -14.53 -11.01
C LYS A 262 -9.66 -13.09 -10.87
N LEU A 263 -8.54 -12.78 -11.51
CA LEU A 263 -8.06 -11.41 -11.66
C LEU A 263 -8.90 -10.71 -12.72
N LEU A 264 -9.53 -9.61 -12.36
CA LEU A 264 -10.35 -8.75 -13.22
C LEU A 264 -9.57 -7.47 -13.52
N GLY A 265 -9.63 -7.01 -14.76
CA GLY A 265 -9.04 -5.75 -15.18
C GLY A 265 -8.17 -5.87 -16.43
N PRO A 266 -7.50 -4.77 -16.83
CA PRO A 266 -7.47 -3.49 -16.10
C PRO A 266 -8.86 -2.85 -16.01
N LEU A 267 -9.18 -2.23 -14.87
CA LEU A 267 -10.45 -1.54 -14.64
C LEU A 267 -10.42 -0.22 -15.42
N PRO A 268 -11.33 0.01 -16.39
CA PRO A 268 -11.29 1.21 -17.21
C PRO A 268 -11.66 2.45 -16.40
N MET A 269 -10.90 3.54 -16.59
CA MET A 269 -11.17 4.85 -15.99
C MET A 269 -12.06 5.71 -16.88
N HIS A 270 -13.10 6.32 -16.28
CA HIS A 270 -14.06 7.20 -16.93
C HIS A 270 -14.10 8.59 -16.25
N PRO A 271 -14.25 9.69 -17.03
CA PRO A 271 -14.20 9.72 -18.49
C PRO A 271 -12.81 9.31 -19.00
N ALA A 272 -12.74 8.74 -20.21
CA ALA A 272 -11.46 8.41 -20.81
C ALA A 272 -10.67 9.71 -21.05
N ALA A 273 -9.50 9.81 -20.45
CA ALA A 273 -8.59 10.94 -20.57
C ALA A 273 -7.14 10.44 -20.67
N GLU A 274 -6.30 11.18 -21.39
CA GLU A 274 -4.90 10.79 -21.62
C GLU A 274 -4.06 10.83 -20.34
N ASP A 275 -4.44 11.67 -19.38
CA ASP A 275 -3.81 11.86 -18.08
C ASP A 275 -4.35 10.92 -16.98
N ASN A 276 -5.25 10.00 -17.32
CA ASN A 276 -5.69 8.96 -16.36
C ASN A 276 -4.60 7.90 -16.11
N TYR A 277 -3.66 7.74 -17.05
CA TYR A 277 -2.61 6.73 -17.00
C TYR A 277 -1.25 7.40 -17.17
N GLY A 278 -0.25 6.90 -16.44
CA GLY A 278 1.09 7.49 -16.36
C GLY A 278 2.01 6.54 -15.61
N TYR A 279 3.32 6.79 -15.58
CA TYR A 279 4.32 5.86 -15.01
C TYR A 279 4.73 6.20 -13.57
N ASP A 280 3.90 6.96 -12.87
CA ASP A 280 4.21 7.53 -11.55
C ASP A 280 3.13 7.18 -10.51
N ALA A 281 2.25 6.22 -10.76
CA ALA A 281 1.30 5.77 -9.75
C ALA A 281 2.04 5.05 -8.60
N CYS A 282 1.78 5.42 -7.35
CA CYS A 282 2.58 4.95 -6.21
C CYS A 282 1.79 4.40 -5.03
N ALA A 283 0.52 4.80 -4.84
CA ALA A 283 -0.30 4.31 -3.74
C ALA A 283 -1.79 4.22 -4.10
N ILE A 284 -2.47 3.25 -3.49
CA ILE A 284 -3.92 3.06 -3.60
C ILE A 284 -4.53 2.93 -2.20
N LEU A 285 -5.72 3.50 -2.02
CA LEU A 285 -6.51 3.38 -0.80
C LEU A 285 -7.98 3.17 -1.14
N CYS A 286 -8.58 2.08 -0.68
CA CYS A 286 -10.03 1.89 -0.71
C CYS A 286 -10.65 2.49 0.56
N LEU A 287 -11.63 3.37 0.41
CA LEU A 287 -12.41 3.87 1.55
C LEU A 287 -13.52 2.88 1.92
N PRO A 288 -13.88 2.74 3.22
CA PRO A 288 -14.86 1.77 3.69
C PRO A 288 -16.30 2.27 3.46
N CYS A 289 -16.69 2.45 2.21
CA CYS A 289 -18.02 2.92 1.80
C CYS A 289 -18.57 2.06 0.65
N VAL A 290 -19.88 2.15 0.42
CA VAL A 290 -20.57 1.48 -0.70
C VAL A 290 -21.31 2.53 -1.54
N PRO A 291 -21.00 2.70 -2.84
CA PRO A 291 -19.98 2.00 -3.62
C PRO A 291 -18.56 2.27 -3.09
N ASN A 292 -17.63 1.37 -3.42
CA ASN A 292 -16.24 1.53 -3.03
C ASN A 292 -15.67 2.79 -3.70
N ILE A 293 -14.92 3.58 -2.95
CA ILE A 293 -14.17 4.73 -3.47
C ILE A 293 -12.70 4.40 -3.36
N LEU A 294 -12.00 4.43 -4.49
CA LEU A 294 -10.56 4.28 -4.56
C LEU A 294 -9.90 5.64 -4.64
N VAL A 295 -8.88 5.84 -3.83
CA VAL A 295 -7.93 6.95 -3.95
C VAL A 295 -6.67 6.40 -4.59
N ILE A 296 -6.31 6.91 -5.76
CA ILE A 296 -5.05 6.57 -6.44
C ILE A 296 -4.15 7.79 -6.36
N ALA A 297 -2.93 7.61 -5.86
CA ALA A 297 -1.95 8.69 -5.72
C ALA A 297 -0.75 8.48 -6.63
N THR A 298 -0.28 9.57 -7.22
CA THR A 298 0.94 9.61 -8.05
C THR A 298 2.13 10.20 -7.27
N GLU A 299 3.35 9.95 -7.74
CA GLU A 299 4.57 10.53 -7.19
C GLU A 299 4.66 12.05 -7.42
N SER A 300 3.95 12.55 -8.43
CA SER A 300 3.81 13.97 -8.76
C SER A 300 2.85 14.74 -7.85
N GLY A 301 2.08 14.06 -7.00
CA GLY A 301 1.16 14.72 -6.06
C GLY A 301 -0.30 14.71 -6.45
N VAL A 302 -0.66 14.04 -7.53
CA VAL A 302 -2.03 13.94 -8.01
C VAL A 302 -2.76 12.83 -7.29
N LEU A 303 -3.97 13.12 -6.82
CA LEU A 303 -4.88 12.19 -6.17
C LEU A 303 -6.15 12.07 -7.01
N TYR A 304 -6.44 10.87 -7.51
CA TYR A 304 -7.68 10.54 -8.20
C TYR A 304 -8.65 9.93 -7.20
N HIS A 305 -9.88 10.45 -7.14
CA HIS A 305 -10.97 9.86 -6.36
C HIS A 305 -11.93 9.15 -7.30
N CYS A 306 -11.82 7.83 -7.36
CA CYS A 306 -12.57 6.99 -8.29
C CYS A 306 -13.72 6.28 -7.56
N VAL A 307 -14.95 6.45 -8.03
CA VAL A 307 -16.09 5.64 -7.62
C VAL A 307 -16.09 4.35 -8.43
N VAL A 308 -16.07 3.20 -7.75
CA VAL A 308 -16.11 1.88 -8.40
C VAL A 308 -17.56 1.51 -8.67
N LEU A 309 -17.92 1.38 -9.95
CA LEU A 309 -19.24 0.94 -10.39
C LEU A 309 -19.13 -0.38 -11.16
N GLU A 310 -20.16 -1.22 -11.07
CA GLU A 310 -20.22 -2.46 -11.84
C GLU A 310 -20.27 -2.14 -13.34
N GLY A 311 -19.65 -2.99 -14.16
CA GLY A 311 -19.70 -2.84 -15.62
C GLY A 311 -21.14 -3.04 -16.11
N GLU A 312 -21.54 -2.25 -17.11
CA GLU A 312 -22.82 -2.45 -17.79
C GLU A 312 -22.74 -3.70 -18.67
N GLU A 313 -23.83 -4.49 -18.73
CA GLU A 313 -23.95 -5.53 -19.75
C GLU A 313 -23.97 -4.81 -21.11
N GLU A 314 -22.93 -4.99 -21.95
CA GLU A 314 -22.96 -4.48 -23.33
C GLU A 314 -24.20 -5.04 -24.04
N ASP A 315 -25.19 -4.18 -24.23
CA ASP A 315 -26.43 -4.50 -24.92
C ASP A 315 -26.18 -4.50 -26.43
N ASP A 316 -25.34 -5.41 -26.94
CA ASP A 316 -24.95 -5.39 -28.35
C ASP A 316 -25.21 -6.71 -29.09
N GLN A 317 -26.22 -6.62 -29.97
CA GLN A 317 -26.65 -7.57 -31.00
C GLN A 317 -25.60 -7.79 -32.12
N THR A 318 -24.31 -7.70 -31.83
CA THR A 318 -23.24 -7.63 -32.85
C THR A 318 -22.00 -8.47 -32.59
N SER A 319 -21.93 -9.28 -31.53
CA SER A 319 -20.86 -10.29 -31.39
C SER A 319 -21.32 -11.70 -31.77
N GLU A 320 -21.41 -11.99 -33.07
CA GLU A 320 -21.40 -13.38 -33.51
C GLU A 320 -20.02 -13.98 -33.19
N LYS A 321 -19.97 -14.79 -32.11
CA LYS A 321 -18.91 -15.73 -31.65
C LYS A 321 -18.26 -15.37 -30.30
N SER A 322 -19.02 -15.51 -29.22
CA SER A 322 -18.49 -16.04 -27.97
C SER A 322 -19.55 -16.98 -27.38
N TRP A 323 -19.24 -18.26 -27.24
CA TRP A 323 -20.15 -19.26 -26.66
C TRP A 323 -20.06 -19.32 -25.12
N ASP A 324 -19.36 -18.36 -24.48
CA ASP A 324 -19.38 -18.20 -23.03
C ASP A 324 -20.36 -17.08 -22.65
N SER A 325 -21.54 -17.47 -22.17
CA SER A 325 -22.64 -16.57 -21.75
C SER A 325 -22.37 -15.83 -20.43
N ARG A 326 -21.10 -15.56 -20.10
CA ARG A 326 -20.64 -14.85 -18.91
C ARG A 326 -19.33 -14.13 -19.22
N ALA A 327 -19.38 -13.09 -20.07
CA ALA A 327 -18.36 -12.07 -19.98
C ALA A 327 -18.38 -11.56 -18.53
N ASP A 328 -17.32 -11.84 -17.76
CA ASP A 328 -17.22 -11.37 -16.38
C ASP A 328 -17.32 -9.84 -16.43
N LEU A 329 -18.41 -9.26 -15.90
CA LEU A 329 -18.60 -7.81 -15.87
C LEU A 329 -17.43 -7.18 -15.10
N VAL A 330 -16.51 -6.56 -15.82
CA VAL A 330 -15.35 -5.89 -15.24
C VAL A 330 -15.83 -4.54 -14.69
N PRO A 331 -15.68 -4.28 -13.38
CA PRO A 331 -16.03 -2.97 -12.82
C PRO A 331 -15.22 -1.84 -13.46
N SER A 332 -15.78 -0.64 -13.43
CA SER A 332 -15.14 0.55 -13.99
C SER A 332 -14.88 1.59 -12.90
N LEU A 333 -13.85 2.40 -13.09
CA LEU A 333 -13.43 3.47 -12.20
C LEU A 333 -13.96 4.80 -12.73
N TYR A 334 -14.94 5.39 -12.06
CA TYR A 334 -15.45 6.71 -12.42
C TYR A 334 -14.70 7.77 -11.62
N VAL A 335 -13.79 8.49 -12.26
CA VAL A 335 -13.03 9.59 -11.67
C VAL A 335 -14.01 10.72 -11.34
N PHE A 336 -14.31 10.87 -10.06
CA PHE A 336 -15.24 11.87 -9.56
C PHE A 336 -14.56 13.23 -9.44
N GLU A 337 -13.34 13.24 -8.93
CA GLU A 337 -12.49 14.42 -8.89
C GLU A 337 -11.00 14.03 -8.94
N CYS A 338 -10.16 15.03 -9.26
CA CYS A 338 -8.71 14.94 -9.31
C CYS A 338 -8.13 16.14 -8.55
N VAL A 339 -7.14 15.87 -7.69
CA VAL A 339 -6.63 16.84 -6.72
C VAL A 339 -5.11 16.81 -6.73
N GLU A 340 -4.50 17.93 -7.04
CA GLU A 340 -3.05 18.09 -7.00
C GLU A 340 -2.62 18.64 -5.63
N LEU A 341 -1.72 17.93 -4.95
CA LEU A 341 -1.12 18.36 -3.69
C LEU A 341 0.02 19.32 -3.94
N GLU A 342 0.11 20.37 -3.11
CA GLU A 342 1.27 21.26 -3.07
C GLU A 342 2.45 20.57 -2.36
N LEU A 343 3.16 19.69 -3.08
CA LEU A 343 4.23 18.89 -2.50
C LEU A 343 5.51 19.68 -2.20
N ALA A 344 5.77 20.79 -2.87
CA ALA A 344 6.95 21.61 -2.61
C ALA A 344 6.67 23.08 -2.89
N LEU A 345 6.78 23.92 -1.86
CA LEU A 345 6.68 25.37 -2.03
C LEU A 345 7.91 25.96 -2.77
N THR A 346 8.92 25.14 -3.12
CA THR A 346 10.18 25.57 -3.75
C THR A 346 10.04 26.14 -5.16
N LEU A 347 8.89 26.00 -5.82
CA LEU A 347 8.67 26.54 -7.18
C LEU A 347 8.59 28.07 -7.26
N ALA A 348 8.61 28.80 -6.14
CA ALA A 348 8.54 30.27 -6.15
C ALA A 348 9.90 30.98 -6.04
N ALA A 349 10.99 30.28 -5.75
CA ALA A 349 12.33 30.86 -5.65
C ALA A 349 13.12 30.49 -6.90
N GLY A 350 13.09 31.38 -7.89
CA GLY A 350 13.55 31.12 -9.25
C GLY A 350 14.96 30.55 -9.38
N ASP A 351 15.09 29.63 -10.33
CA ASP A 351 16.06 29.75 -11.41
C ASP A 351 15.45 29.08 -12.65
N ASP A 352 15.63 29.73 -13.80
CA ASP A 352 15.31 29.19 -15.12
C ASP A 352 16.30 28.04 -15.43
N ASP A 353 15.96 26.80 -15.07
CA ASP A 353 16.53 25.61 -15.71
C ASP A 353 15.38 24.69 -16.17
N PRO A 354 15.13 24.50 -17.49
CA PRO A 354 14.06 23.65 -18.01
C PRO A 354 14.22 22.15 -17.71
N PHE A 355 15.17 21.79 -16.83
CA PHE A 355 15.58 20.45 -16.45
C PHE A 355 15.57 20.23 -14.93
N ASP A 356 14.87 21.08 -14.16
CA ASP A 356 14.70 20.87 -12.73
C ASP A 356 13.93 19.56 -12.47
N SER A 357 14.75 18.54 -12.18
CA SER A 357 14.46 17.19 -11.70
C SER A 357 12.98 16.87 -11.48
N ASP A 358 12.48 15.87 -12.21
CA ASP A 358 11.23 15.16 -11.92
C ASP A 358 11.11 14.95 -10.40
N PHE A 359 10.32 15.80 -9.75
CA PHE A 359 10.17 15.75 -8.31
C PHE A 359 9.30 14.53 -8.00
N SER A 360 9.94 13.38 -7.77
CA SER A 360 9.30 12.15 -7.31
C SER A 360 9.25 12.18 -5.78
N CYS A 361 8.05 12.15 -5.23
CA CYS A 361 7.85 12.13 -3.79
C CYS A 361 6.74 11.11 -3.43
N PRO A 362 7.09 9.81 -3.32
CA PRO A 362 6.12 8.74 -3.11
C PRO A 362 5.18 9.03 -1.93
N ILE A 363 3.89 9.04 -2.23
CA ILE A 363 2.83 9.32 -1.26
C ILE A 363 2.44 8.04 -0.55
N ARG A 364 2.21 8.13 0.76
CA ARG A 364 1.48 7.10 1.52
C ARG A 364 0.12 7.61 1.93
N LEU A 365 -0.88 6.77 1.74
CA LEU A 365 -2.27 7.04 2.06
C LEU A 365 -2.66 6.34 3.37
N HIS A 366 -3.32 7.08 4.26
CA HIS A 366 -3.73 6.59 5.58
C HIS A 366 -5.22 6.87 5.78
N ARG A 367 -6.00 5.82 6.05
CA ARG A 367 -7.42 5.99 6.41
C ARG A 367 -7.55 6.72 7.75
N ASP A 368 -8.54 7.61 7.86
CA ASP A 368 -8.93 8.13 9.17
C ASP A 368 -9.90 7.14 9.86
N PRO A 369 -9.51 6.50 10.97
CA PRO A 369 -10.37 5.55 11.68
C PRO A 369 -11.61 6.20 12.31
N LYS A 370 -11.67 7.53 12.42
CA LYS A 370 -12.79 8.27 13.03
C LYS A 370 -13.72 8.91 11.99
N CYS A 371 -13.29 9.06 10.76
CA CYS A 371 -14.03 9.79 9.73
C CYS A 371 -13.88 9.10 8.37
N PRO A 372 -14.87 8.28 7.94
CA PRO A 372 -14.81 7.54 6.68
C PRO A 372 -14.66 8.43 5.42
N SER A 373 -15.06 9.70 5.51
CA SER A 373 -14.92 10.68 4.44
C SER A 373 -13.62 11.48 4.49
N ARG A 374 -12.64 11.05 5.29
CA ARG A 374 -11.33 11.70 5.42
C ARG A 374 -10.21 10.68 5.39
N TYR A 375 -9.11 11.06 4.78
CA TYR A 375 -7.87 10.32 4.80
C TYR A 375 -6.69 11.29 4.87
N HIS A 376 -5.50 10.76 5.10
CA HIS A 376 -4.28 11.54 5.22
C HIS A 376 -3.23 11.05 4.23
N CYS A 377 -2.48 11.99 3.68
CA CYS A 377 -1.34 11.73 2.82
C CYS A 377 -0.07 12.08 3.59
N THR A 378 0.92 11.20 3.59
CA THR A 378 2.26 11.51 4.12
C THR A 378 3.29 11.31 3.01
N HIS A 379 4.18 12.26 2.85
CA HIS A 379 5.25 12.22 1.86
C HIS A 379 6.46 12.99 2.42
N GLU A 380 7.57 13.06 1.69
CA GLU A 380 8.83 13.61 2.21
C GLU A 380 8.72 15.09 2.64
N ALA A 381 7.88 15.85 1.95
CA ALA A 381 7.74 17.29 2.13
C ALA A 381 6.60 17.72 3.08
N GLY A 382 5.78 16.76 3.54
CA GLY A 382 4.72 17.09 4.47
C GLY A 382 3.65 16.04 4.70
N VAL A 383 2.59 16.50 5.39
CA VAL A 383 1.39 15.75 5.69
C VAL A 383 0.17 16.57 5.28
N HIS A 384 -0.69 15.97 4.47
CA HIS A 384 -1.97 16.56 4.07
C HIS A 384 -3.14 15.76 4.64
N SER A 385 -4.22 16.44 4.96
CA SER A 385 -5.52 15.83 5.24
C SER A 385 -6.48 16.17 4.12
N VAL A 386 -7.13 15.15 3.57
CA VAL A 386 -8.08 15.31 2.47
C VAL A 386 -9.44 14.83 2.95
N GLY A 387 -10.45 15.70 2.84
CA GLY A 387 -11.82 15.37 3.19
C GLY A 387 -12.76 15.47 2.00
N LEU A 388 -13.47 14.37 1.75
CA LEU A 388 -14.38 14.20 0.62
C LEU A 388 -15.79 14.63 1.02
N THR A 389 -16.12 15.90 0.74
CA THR A 389 -17.40 16.51 1.13
C THR A 389 -18.60 15.91 0.40
N TRP A 390 -18.37 15.36 -0.80
CA TRP A 390 -19.42 14.80 -1.65
C TRP A 390 -19.82 13.38 -1.26
N ILE A 391 -19.03 12.64 -0.46
CA ILE A 391 -19.36 11.24 -0.08
C ILE A 391 -20.75 11.14 0.55
N HIS A 392 -21.08 12.04 1.48
CA HIS A 392 -22.39 12.02 2.13
C HIS A 392 -23.53 12.28 1.15
N LYS A 393 -23.31 13.15 0.16
CA LYS A 393 -24.30 13.44 -0.87
C LYS A 393 -24.44 12.31 -1.88
N LEU A 394 -23.34 11.65 -2.23
CA LEU A 394 -23.36 10.45 -3.06
C LEU A 394 -24.21 9.37 -2.39
N HIS A 395 -24.00 9.12 -1.09
CA HIS A 395 -24.83 8.17 -0.35
C HIS A 395 -26.31 8.60 -0.26
N LYS A 396 -26.59 9.90 -0.09
CA LYS A 396 -27.95 10.43 -0.10
C LYS A 396 -28.62 10.19 -1.47
N PHE A 397 -27.90 10.47 -2.56
CA PHE A 397 -28.38 10.27 -3.92
C PHE A 397 -28.68 8.79 -4.21
N LEU A 398 -27.75 7.88 -3.86
CA LEU A 398 -27.95 6.44 -4.04
C LEU A 398 -29.09 5.86 -3.19
N GLY A 399 -29.49 6.56 -2.12
CA GLY A 399 -30.65 6.21 -1.30
C GLY A 399 -31.94 6.95 -1.67
N SER A 400 -31.91 7.87 -2.63
CA SER A 400 -33.08 8.62 -3.09
C SER A 400 -33.87 7.84 -4.15
N ASP A 401 -35.18 8.07 -4.24
CA ASP A 401 -36.02 7.47 -5.28
C ASP A 401 -35.69 8.10 -6.65
N GLU A 402 -35.79 7.31 -7.72
CA GLU A 402 -35.50 7.68 -9.13
C GLU A 402 -36.17 8.99 -9.62
N GLU A 403 -37.23 9.44 -8.95
CA GLU A 403 -37.96 10.67 -9.29
C GLU A 403 -37.32 11.94 -8.70
N ASP A 404 -36.35 11.82 -7.78
CA ASP A 404 -35.67 12.92 -7.10
C ASP A 404 -34.50 13.48 -7.94
N LYS A 405 -34.87 14.14 -9.05
CA LYS A 405 -33.91 14.81 -9.94
C LYS A 405 -33.10 15.91 -9.27
N ASP A 406 -33.61 16.48 -8.17
CA ASP A 406 -32.94 17.53 -7.41
C ASP A 406 -31.69 16.97 -6.71
N SER A 407 -31.72 15.72 -6.25
CA SER A 407 -30.59 15.06 -5.59
C SER A 407 -29.38 14.85 -6.52
N LEU A 408 -29.60 14.54 -7.81
CA LEU A 408 -28.50 14.44 -8.79
C LEU A 408 -27.88 15.83 -9.06
N GLN A 409 -28.72 16.86 -9.13
CA GLN A 409 -28.25 18.23 -9.35
C GLN A 409 -27.47 18.76 -8.13
N GLU A 410 -27.87 18.38 -6.91
CA GLU A 410 -27.12 18.66 -5.67
C GLU A 410 -25.77 17.95 -5.61
N LEU A 411 -25.66 16.73 -6.18
CA LEU A 411 -24.42 15.97 -6.26
C LEU A 411 -23.49 16.54 -7.34
N ALA A 412 -24.04 16.90 -8.51
CA ALA A 412 -23.31 17.51 -9.62
C ALA A 412 -22.88 18.97 -9.35
N ALA A 413 -23.50 19.64 -8.39
CA ALA A 413 -23.07 20.96 -7.94
C ALA A 413 -21.66 20.88 -7.36
N GLU A 414 -20.71 21.63 -7.96
CA GLU A 414 -19.27 21.61 -7.63
C GLU A 414 -19.03 21.50 -6.12
N GLN A 415 -18.55 20.33 -5.72
CA GLN A 415 -18.11 20.05 -4.36
C GLN A 415 -16.76 19.40 -4.45
N LYS A 416 -15.76 20.26 -4.44
CA LYS A 416 -14.37 19.86 -4.34
C LYS A 416 -14.14 19.31 -2.93
N CYS A 417 -13.31 18.27 -2.82
CA CYS A 417 -12.72 17.96 -1.53
C CYS A 417 -12.05 19.21 -0.92
N PHE A 418 -11.84 19.16 0.38
CA PHE A 418 -10.93 20.09 1.04
C PHE A 418 -9.60 19.39 1.29
N VAL A 419 -8.51 20.11 1.03
CA VAL A 419 -7.14 19.69 1.33
C VAL A 419 -6.55 20.65 2.34
N GLU A 420 -6.07 20.11 3.46
CA GLU A 420 -5.37 20.88 4.49
C GLU A 420 -3.92 20.39 4.59
N HIS A 421 -2.94 21.28 4.40
CA HIS A 421 -1.53 20.98 4.63
C HIS A 421 -1.24 21.12 6.14
N ILE A 422 -1.23 19.99 6.86
CA ILE A 422 -1.11 19.95 8.32
C ILE A 422 0.33 20.22 8.77
N LEU A 423 1.31 19.66 8.06
CA LEU A 423 2.72 19.76 8.41
C LEU A 423 3.54 19.92 7.13
N CYS A 424 4.28 21.01 7.01
CA CYS A 424 5.27 21.21 5.95
C CYS A 424 6.67 21.00 6.53
N THR A 425 7.44 20.06 5.97
CA THR A 425 8.82 19.78 6.39
C THR A 425 9.85 20.51 5.53
N LYS A 426 9.44 21.05 4.39
CA LYS A 426 10.27 21.83 3.45
C LYS A 426 9.66 23.24 3.22
N PRO A 427 9.61 24.11 4.25
CA PRO A 427 9.06 25.46 4.09
C PRO A 427 9.95 26.33 3.20
N LEU A 428 9.36 27.32 2.54
CA LEU A 428 10.12 28.36 1.84
C LEU A 428 11.10 29.05 2.81
N PRO A 429 12.34 29.34 2.39
CA PRO A 429 13.23 30.19 3.16
C PRO A 429 12.54 31.55 3.41
N CYS A 430 12.51 31.99 4.67
CA CYS A 430 11.91 33.26 5.08
C CYS A 430 12.74 34.47 4.67
#